data_AF-A0A7R9TBC4-F1
#
_entry.id   AF-A0A7R9TBC4-F1
#
_cell.length_a   1.000
_cell.length_b   1.000
_cell.length_c   1.000
_cell.angle_alpha   90.00
_cell.angle_beta   90.00
_cell.angle_gamma   90.00
#
_symmetry.space_group_name_H-M   'P 1'
#
loop_
_entity.id
_entity.type
_entity.pdbx_description
1 polymer ?
#
loop_
_entity_poly.entity_id
_entity_poly.type
_entity_poly.pdbx_seq_one_letter_code
_entity_poly.pdbx_strand_id
1 'polypeptide(L)'
;FCRLMRDLEVVMEGSTPGELIEAVVKSTGFKEYLIDQENGDERWGFIKELISIANEPSATDGMDSLEPEDDATAPATPATGEKGLMDFLEGVALLMSAETRSEDAQADAVKLMTMHAAKGLEFDTVFITGCEDKLIPMESFQKDGREEMDEEVRLFYVGITRAKRKLFLCRSAKRTRFGLTTYPDPSPFLAVIRDALVGGGAAKPPAIPVPTDVGEGAGKSERLAAHLAANGVRAAIGSHETFRGGRGVGGACGANGGR
;
A
#
# COMPACT_ATOMS: atom_id res chain seq x y z
N PHE A 1 0.81 6.51 34.60
CA PHE A 1 1.65 7.58 34.02
C PHE A 1 3.08 7.56 34.55
N CYS A 2 3.37 7.97 35.79
CA CYS A 2 4.78 8.07 36.25
C CYS A 2 5.57 6.74 36.22
N ARG A 3 4.91 5.59 36.39
CA ARG A 3 5.55 4.28 36.21
C ARG A 3 5.95 4.06 34.74
N LEU A 4 4.99 4.22 33.83
CA LEU A 4 5.21 4.15 32.39
C LEU A 4 6.40 5.03 31.93
N MET A 5 6.50 6.27 32.41
CA MET A 5 7.61 7.16 32.04
C MET A 5 8.97 6.63 32.51
N ARG A 6 9.07 6.08 33.72
CA ARG A 6 10.33 5.46 34.20
C ARG A 6 10.66 4.19 33.43
N ASP A 7 9.66 3.39 33.09
CA ASP A 7 9.86 2.17 32.31
C ASP A 7 10.41 2.51 30.91
N LEU A 8 9.90 3.59 30.30
CA LEU A 8 10.39 4.09 29.01
C LEU A 8 11.79 4.72 29.09
N GLU A 9 12.13 5.39 30.20
CA GLU A 9 13.48 5.93 30.44
C GLU A 9 14.53 4.81 30.48
N VAL A 10 14.21 3.68 31.11
CA VAL A 10 15.07 2.48 31.10
C VAL A 10 15.20 1.88 29.70
N VAL A 11 14.13 1.87 28.91
CA VAL A 11 14.17 1.37 27.52
C VAL A 11 15.03 2.29 26.65
N MET A 12 14.94 3.61 26.84
CA MET A 12 15.69 4.60 26.05
C MET A 12 17.20 4.35 26.10
N GLU A 13 17.79 4.05 27.27
CA GLU A 13 19.25 3.93 27.45
C GLU A 13 19.96 2.97 26.47
N GLY A 14 19.25 1.97 25.95
CA GLY A 14 19.81 0.96 25.05
C GLY A 14 19.10 0.83 23.70
N SER A 15 18.13 1.68 23.39
CA SER A 15 17.33 1.56 22.17
C SER A 15 17.61 2.68 21.17
N THR A 16 17.32 2.40 19.90
CA THR A 16 17.23 3.43 18.85
C THR A 16 15.95 4.27 19.02
N PRO A 17 15.86 5.45 18.39
CA PRO A 17 14.62 6.23 18.37
C PRO A 17 13.43 5.42 17.83
N GLY A 18 13.62 4.61 16.79
CA GLY A 18 12.56 3.75 16.25
C GLY A 18 12.09 2.67 17.23
N GLU A 19 13.01 1.99 17.91
CA GLU A 19 12.69 1.00 18.96
C GLU A 19 11.98 1.65 20.16
N LEU A 20 12.37 2.86 20.54
CA LEU A 20 11.70 3.62 21.59
C LEU A 20 10.27 4.00 21.19
N ILE A 21 10.05 4.44 19.94
CA ILE A 21 8.70 4.74 19.42
C ILE A 21 7.83 3.48 19.45
N GLU A 22 8.36 2.32 19.04
CA GLU A 22 7.64 1.04 19.15
C GLU A 22 7.26 0.71 20.59
N ALA A 23 8.18 0.91 21.54
CA ALA A 23 7.93 0.69 22.96
C ALA A 23 6.83 1.63 23.51
N VAL A 24 6.82 2.90 23.10
CA VAL A 24 5.77 3.87 23.45
C VAL A 24 4.41 3.43 22.92
N VAL A 25 4.33 3.10 21.62
CA VAL A 25 3.08 2.66 20.97
C VAL A 25 2.51 1.43 21.67
N LYS A 26 3.36 0.44 21.98
CA LYS A 26 2.96 -0.79 22.66
C LYS A 26 2.49 -0.54 24.09
N SER A 27 3.22 0.28 24.85
CA SER A 27 2.95 0.49 26.27
C SER A 27 1.71 1.37 26.52
N THR A 28 1.36 2.21 25.54
CA THR A 28 0.17 3.08 25.59
C THR A 28 -1.09 2.42 25.01
N GLY A 29 -0.97 1.30 24.30
CA GLY A 29 -2.08 0.71 23.54
C GLY A 29 -2.52 1.58 22.36
N PHE A 30 -1.61 2.41 21.83
CA PHE A 30 -1.94 3.40 20.81
C PHE A 30 -2.30 2.75 19.47
N LYS A 31 -1.74 1.57 19.18
CA LYS A 31 -2.07 0.81 17.96
C LYS A 31 -3.53 0.38 17.95
N GLU A 32 -4.02 -0.17 19.05
CA GLU A 32 -5.41 -0.60 19.20
C GLU A 32 -6.36 0.59 19.08
N TYR A 33 -5.98 1.73 19.68
CA TYR A 33 -6.70 2.98 19.52
C TYR A 33 -6.78 3.44 18.05
N LEU A 34 -5.67 3.41 17.31
CA LEU A 34 -5.61 3.83 15.91
C LEU A 34 -6.43 2.94 14.99
N ILE A 35 -6.41 1.62 15.19
CA ILE A 35 -7.15 0.65 14.36
C ILE A 35 -8.66 0.87 14.44
N ASP A 36 -9.16 1.33 15.60
CA ASP A 36 -10.59 1.63 15.80
C ASP A 36 -11.04 2.93 15.12
N GLN A 37 -10.11 3.78 14.67
CA GLN A 37 -10.43 5.03 13.98
C GLN A 37 -10.72 4.83 12.48
N GLU A 38 -11.38 5.82 11.88
CA GLU A 38 -11.50 5.91 10.42
C GLU A 38 -10.12 5.93 9.75
N ASN A 39 -9.95 5.09 8.72
CA ASN A 39 -8.69 4.83 8.03
C ASN A 39 -7.57 4.35 8.98
N GLY A 40 -7.91 3.57 10.01
CA GLY A 40 -6.97 3.06 11.01
C GLY A 40 -5.75 2.34 10.42
N ASP A 41 -5.95 1.56 9.35
CA ASP A 41 -4.87 0.88 8.65
C ASP A 41 -3.86 1.84 8.00
N GLU A 42 -4.33 2.95 7.42
CA GLU A 42 -3.46 3.98 6.84
C GLU A 42 -2.71 4.75 7.92
N ARG A 43 -3.40 5.12 9.01
CA ARG A 43 -2.79 5.79 10.16
C ARG A 43 -1.69 4.94 10.78
N TRP A 44 -1.94 3.64 10.92
CA TRP A 44 -0.93 2.69 11.36
C TRP A 44 0.23 2.58 10.37
N GLY A 45 -0.05 2.66 9.07
CA GLY A 45 0.95 2.82 8.02
C GLY A 45 1.91 3.99 8.29
N PHE A 46 1.38 5.18 8.59
CA PHE A 46 2.22 6.36 8.88
C PHE A 46 3.12 6.16 10.10
N ILE A 47 2.63 5.51 11.16
CA ILE A 47 3.47 5.19 12.34
C ILE A 47 4.59 4.23 11.97
N LYS A 48 4.33 3.21 11.16
CA LYS A 48 5.38 2.31 10.67
C LYS A 48 6.40 3.03 9.80
N GLU A 49 5.98 4.02 9.02
CA GLU A 49 6.90 4.86 8.26
C GLU A 49 7.80 5.69 9.19
N LEU A 50 7.20 6.32 10.20
CA LEU A 50 7.95 7.07 11.22
C LEU A 50 8.98 6.19 11.92
N ILE A 51 8.61 4.98 12.31
CA ILE A 51 9.53 4.00 12.91
C ILE A 51 10.64 3.62 11.93
N SER A 52 10.30 3.42 10.65
CA SER A 52 11.29 3.12 9.61
C SER A 52 12.32 4.25 9.47
N ILE A 53 11.86 5.50 9.37
CA ILE A 53 12.72 6.69 9.29
C ILE A 53 13.58 6.80 10.55
N ALA A 54 13.00 6.63 11.73
CA ALA A 54 13.69 6.70 13.01
C ALA A 54 14.73 5.58 13.23
N ASN A 55 14.70 4.53 12.42
CA ASN A 55 15.70 3.45 12.40
C ASN A 55 16.76 3.64 11.31
N GLU A 56 16.62 4.62 10.41
CA GLU A 56 17.67 4.91 9.43
C GLU A 56 18.84 5.65 10.10
N PRO A 57 20.10 5.19 9.93
CA PRO A 57 21.25 5.82 10.58
C PRO A 57 21.40 7.31 10.25
N SER A 58 21.08 7.69 9.00
CA SER A 58 21.09 9.08 8.53
C SER A 58 20.06 9.99 9.20
N ALA A 59 19.03 9.43 9.86
CA ALA A 59 18.05 10.22 10.61
C ALA A 59 18.59 10.69 11.97
N THR A 60 19.71 10.11 12.42
CA THR A 60 20.39 10.45 13.67
C THR A 60 21.78 11.07 13.47
N ASP A 61 22.26 11.12 12.23
CA ASP A 61 23.47 11.86 11.89
C ASP A 61 23.12 13.35 11.90
N GLY A 62 23.41 14.00 13.02
CA GLY A 62 23.38 15.46 13.10
C GLY A 62 24.19 16.06 11.94
N MET A 63 23.72 17.17 11.38
CA MET A 63 24.36 17.92 10.29
C MET A 63 25.79 18.40 10.61
N ASP A 64 26.34 18.08 11.80
CA ASP A 64 27.68 18.44 12.25
C ASP A 64 28.79 17.57 11.62
N SER A 65 28.43 16.49 10.89
CA SER A 65 29.39 15.71 10.09
C SER A 65 29.70 16.38 8.75
N LEU A 66 30.23 17.61 8.79
CA LEU A 66 31.00 18.20 7.67
C LEU A 66 32.49 17.85 7.76
N GLU A 67 32.88 16.97 8.68
CA GLU A 67 34.19 16.34 8.59
C GLU A 67 34.22 15.43 7.36
N PRO A 68 35.22 15.55 6.49
CA PRO A 68 35.36 14.66 5.35
C PRO A 68 35.57 13.24 5.89
N GLU A 69 34.56 12.40 5.70
CA GLU A 69 34.60 10.96 5.93
C GLU A 69 35.74 10.34 5.13
N ASP A 70 36.94 10.26 5.71
CA ASP A 70 38.11 9.58 5.12
C ASP A 70 38.07 8.05 5.31
N ASP A 71 36.93 7.49 5.76
CA ASP A 71 36.72 6.04 5.85
C ASP A 71 35.25 5.66 5.57
N ALA A 72 34.90 5.57 4.28
CA ALA A 72 33.61 5.14 3.76
C ALA A 72 33.25 3.66 4.02
N THR A 73 33.75 3.06 5.12
CA THR A 73 33.60 1.63 5.43
C THR A 73 33.15 1.33 6.86
N ALA A 74 33.00 2.32 7.74
CA ALA A 74 32.40 2.09 9.04
C ALA A 74 30.86 1.97 8.89
N PRO A 75 30.22 0.86 9.35
CA PRO A 75 28.77 0.82 9.40
C PRO A 75 28.32 1.93 10.35
N ALA A 76 27.53 2.89 9.86
CA ALA A 76 26.89 3.90 10.68
C ALA A 76 26.04 3.17 11.74
N THR A 77 26.59 3.03 12.95
CA THR A 77 25.86 2.49 14.09
C THR A 77 24.76 3.48 14.41
N PRO A 78 23.47 3.06 14.40
CA PRO A 78 22.38 3.97 14.71
C PRO A 78 22.59 4.54 16.11
N ALA A 79 22.43 5.86 16.26
CA ALA A 79 22.61 6.49 17.55
C ALA A 79 21.53 5.96 18.53
N THR A 80 21.95 5.54 19.71
CA THR A 80 21.07 5.02 20.77
C THR A 80 21.01 5.98 21.95
N GLY A 81 20.09 5.73 22.88
CA GLY A 81 20.04 6.51 24.12
C GLY A 81 19.46 7.91 23.94
N GLU A 82 19.67 8.74 24.96
CA GLU A 82 19.20 10.13 24.98
C GLU A 82 19.78 10.94 23.82
N LYS A 83 21.07 10.75 23.50
CA LYS A 83 21.72 11.42 22.37
C LYS A 83 21.02 11.10 21.05
N GLY A 84 20.81 9.81 20.74
CA GLY A 84 20.17 9.40 19.49
C GLY A 84 18.73 9.92 19.37
N LEU A 85 17.98 9.95 20.48
CA LEU A 85 16.64 10.54 20.49
C LEU A 85 16.68 12.06 20.23
N MET A 86 17.59 12.78 20.88
CA MET A 86 17.72 14.23 20.69
C MET A 86 18.12 14.59 19.26
N ASP A 87 19.10 13.87 18.70
CA ASP A 87 19.56 14.07 17.32
C ASP A 87 18.40 13.84 16.32
N PHE A 88 17.61 12.77 16.52
CA PHE A 88 16.43 12.50 15.70
C PHE A 88 15.38 13.61 15.81
N LEU A 89 15.05 14.07 17.02
CA LEU A 89 14.07 15.12 17.23
C LEU A 89 14.52 16.47 16.64
N GLU A 90 15.82 16.78 16.71
CA GLU A 90 16.41 17.96 16.07
C GLU A 90 16.30 17.87 14.53
N GLY A 91 16.64 16.72 13.95
CA GLY A 91 16.49 16.47 12.51
C GLY A 91 15.05 16.66 12.03
N VAL A 92 14.08 16.12 12.77
CA VAL A 92 12.65 16.30 12.49
C VAL A 92 12.24 17.78 12.58
N ALA A 93 12.67 18.49 13.64
CA ALA A 93 12.34 19.90 13.83
C ALA A 93 12.87 20.78 12.68
N LEU A 94 14.09 20.50 12.20
CA LEU A 94 14.69 21.20 11.06
C LEU A 94 13.92 20.97 9.77
N LEU A 95 13.57 19.71 9.46
CA LEU A 95 12.74 19.37 8.29
C LEU A 95 11.40 20.13 8.31
N MET A 96 10.70 20.12 9.44
CA MET A 96 9.43 20.84 9.59
C MET A 96 9.58 22.36 9.44
N SER A 97 10.70 22.93 9.90
CA SER A 97 10.96 24.37 9.77
C SER A 97 11.19 24.80 8.30
N ALA A 98 11.79 23.94 7.49
CA ALA A 98 12.03 24.20 6.07
C ALA A 98 10.72 24.19 5.27
N GLU A 99 9.77 23.31 5.63
CA GLU A 99 8.49 23.16 4.92
C GLU A 99 7.62 24.41 5.05
N THR A 100 7.58 25.01 6.24
CA THR A 100 6.79 26.25 6.53
C THR A 100 7.23 27.47 5.70
N ARG A 101 8.47 27.49 5.19
CA ARG A 101 9.01 28.65 4.44
C ARG A 101 8.57 28.68 2.96
N SER A 102 7.90 27.63 2.49
CA SER A 102 7.60 27.39 1.07
C SER A 102 6.16 27.74 0.64
N GLU A 103 5.36 28.38 1.50
CA GLU A 103 3.95 28.72 1.23
C GLU A 103 3.74 29.77 0.13
N ASP A 104 4.80 30.33 -0.44
CA ASP A 104 4.70 31.28 -1.53
C ASP A 104 4.40 30.54 -2.85
N ALA A 105 3.14 30.60 -3.30
CA ALA A 105 2.68 29.90 -4.51
C ALA A 105 3.46 30.28 -5.80
N GLN A 106 4.20 31.40 -5.75
CA GLN A 106 5.09 31.94 -6.79
C GLN A 106 6.57 31.58 -6.59
N ALA A 107 6.95 30.82 -5.56
CA ALA A 107 8.33 30.38 -5.40
C ALA A 107 8.77 29.56 -6.62
N ASP A 108 9.96 29.87 -7.15
CA ASP A 108 10.61 29.15 -8.24
C ASP A 108 11.14 27.81 -7.72
N ALA A 109 10.23 26.86 -7.53
CA ALA A 109 10.49 25.57 -6.90
C ALA A 109 9.68 24.44 -7.57
N VAL A 110 10.16 23.21 -7.39
CA VAL A 110 9.44 22.00 -7.83
C VAL A 110 8.23 21.79 -6.93
N LYS A 111 7.04 21.65 -7.54
CA LYS A 111 5.79 21.43 -6.82
C LYS A 111 5.51 19.93 -6.68
N LEU A 112 5.55 19.42 -5.45
CA LEU A 112 5.12 18.07 -5.10
C LEU A 112 3.67 18.11 -4.64
N MET A 113 2.83 17.24 -5.19
CA MET A 113 1.41 17.16 -4.83
C MET A 113 0.84 15.80 -5.22
N THR A 114 -0.32 15.46 -4.67
CA THR A 114 -1.07 14.27 -5.08
C THR A 114 -1.74 14.51 -6.44
N MET A 115 -2.09 13.43 -7.17
CA MET A 115 -2.84 13.55 -8.43
C MET A 115 -4.18 14.27 -8.25
N HIS A 116 -4.84 14.08 -7.09
CA HIS A 116 -6.05 14.80 -6.72
C HIS A 116 -5.85 16.31 -6.61
N ALA A 117 -4.79 16.73 -5.90
CA ALA A 117 -4.45 18.14 -5.72
C ALA A 117 -4.02 18.83 -7.01
N ALA A 118 -3.56 18.07 -8.02
CA ALA A 118 -3.17 18.60 -9.32
C ALA A 118 -4.36 18.99 -10.22
N LYS A 119 -5.60 18.67 -9.81
CA LYS A 119 -6.80 18.97 -10.62
C LYS A 119 -6.94 20.47 -10.87
N GLY A 120 -7.06 20.85 -12.15
CA GLY A 120 -7.19 22.25 -12.56
C GLY A 120 -5.86 23.02 -12.65
N LEU A 121 -4.74 22.38 -12.32
CA LEU A 121 -3.40 22.93 -12.51
C LEU A 121 -2.78 22.37 -13.79
N GLU A 122 -1.79 23.06 -14.36
CA GLU A 122 -1.05 22.58 -15.53
C GLU A 122 0.40 23.02 -15.45
N PHE A 123 1.31 22.15 -15.88
CA PHE A 123 2.76 22.35 -15.79
C PHE A 123 3.43 22.01 -17.11
N ASP A 124 4.53 22.70 -17.41
CA ASP A 124 5.32 22.42 -18.62
C ASP A 124 5.87 20.99 -18.64
N THR A 125 6.33 20.52 -17.49
CA THR A 125 6.87 19.18 -17.29
C THR A 125 6.24 18.55 -16.06
N VAL A 126 5.78 17.31 -16.19
CA VAL A 126 5.18 16.53 -15.10
C VAL A 126 5.91 15.20 -14.96
N PHE A 127 6.19 14.83 -13.71
CA PHE A 127 6.65 13.51 -13.33
C PHE A 127 5.53 12.82 -12.55
N ILE A 128 5.06 11.67 -13.04
CA ILE A 128 4.19 10.78 -12.27
C ILE A 128 5.06 9.63 -11.77
N THR A 129 5.27 9.59 -10.46
CA THR A 129 6.07 8.55 -9.81
C THR A 129 5.19 7.46 -9.23
N GLY A 130 5.75 6.26 -9.06
CA GLY A 130 5.02 5.14 -8.46
C GLY A 130 4.03 4.48 -9.41
N CYS A 131 4.31 4.48 -10.72
CA CYS A 131 3.54 3.73 -11.72
C CYS A 131 3.78 2.22 -11.58
N GLU A 132 3.29 1.67 -10.47
CA GLU A 132 3.52 0.34 -9.95
C GLU A 132 2.18 -0.35 -9.69
N ASP A 133 2.12 -1.66 -9.88
CA ASP A 133 0.95 -2.44 -9.48
C ASP A 133 0.69 -2.26 -7.97
N LYS A 134 -0.59 -2.21 -7.58
CA LYS A 134 -1.10 -1.96 -6.21
C LYS A 134 -0.87 -0.54 -5.67
N LEU A 135 -0.09 0.29 -6.35
CA LEU A 135 0.07 1.71 -6.03
C LEU A 135 -0.71 2.58 -7.02
N ILE A 136 -0.59 2.29 -8.32
CA ILE A 136 -1.37 2.90 -9.40
C ILE A 136 -1.78 1.77 -10.36
N PRO A 137 -3.03 1.28 -10.34
CA PRO A 137 -4.12 1.67 -9.43
C PRO A 137 -3.92 1.13 -8.01
N MET A 138 -4.45 1.85 -7.03
CA MET A 138 -4.41 1.45 -5.61
C MET A 138 -5.10 0.10 -5.37
N GLU A 139 -4.48 -0.77 -4.55
CA GLU A 139 -4.95 -2.15 -4.34
C GLU A 139 -6.38 -2.26 -3.79
N SER A 140 -6.82 -1.32 -2.94
CA SER A 140 -8.20 -1.28 -2.41
C SER A 140 -9.22 -1.17 -3.56
N PHE A 141 -9.01 -0.19 -4.43
CA PHE A 141 -9.86 0.07 -5.59
C PHE A 141 -9.82 -1.05 -6.64
N GLN A 142 -8.79 -1.92 -6.62
CA GLN A 142 -8.77 -3.14 -7.44
C GLN A 142 -9.77 -4.20 -6.94
N LYS A 143 -10.07 -4.22 -5.63
CA LYS A 143 -10.92 -5.23 -4.97
C LYS A 143 -12.38 -4.82 -4.86
N ASP A 144 -12.64 -3.51 -4.76
CA ASP A 144 -13.94 -2.97 -4.39
C ASP A 144 -14.88 -2.74 -5.60
N GLY A 145 -14.41 -2.92 -6.83
CA GLY A 145 -15.26 -3.13 -8.02
C GLY A 145 -14.93 -2.24 -9.22
N ARG A 146 -15.80 -2.27 -10.25
CA ARG A 146 -15.55 -1.58 -11.52
C ARG A 146 -15.60 -0.06 -11.43
N GLU A 147 -16.51 0.49 -10.61
CA GLU A 147 -16.67 1.95 -10.51
C GLU A 147 -15.44 2.62 -9.89
N GLU A 148 -14.87 1.98 -8.86
CA GLU A 148 -13.65 2.40 -8.20
C GLU A 148 -12.42 2.32 -9.12
N MET A 149 -12.33 1.26 -9.92
CA MET A 149 -11.30 1.16 -10.95
C MET A 149 -11.43 2.25 -12.02
N ASP A 150 -12.66 2.56 -12.46
CA ASP A 150 -12.90 3.64 -13.43
C ASP A 150 -12.51 5.00 -12.85
N GLU A 151 -12.65 5.20 -11.53
CA GLU A 151 -12.19 6.40 -10.83
C GLU A 151 -10.66 6.52 -10.83
N GLU A 152 -9.94 5.44 -10.53
CA GLU A 152 -8.46 5.40 -10.61
C GLU A 152 -7.96 5.69 -12.04
N VAL A 153 -8.63 5.15 -13.06
CA VAL A 153 -8.33 5.45 -14.46
C VAL A 153 -8.53 6.94 -14.75
N ARG A 154 -9.64 7.54 -14.27
CA ARG A 154 -9.90 8.98 -14.42
C ARG A 154 -8.85 9.81 -13.71
N LEU A 155 -8.45 9.41 -12.50
CA LEU A 155 -7.42 10.10 -11.72
C LEU A 155 -6.07 10.09 -12.46
N PHE A 156 -5.66 8.94 -12.98
CA PHE A 156 -4.44 8.80 -13.75
C PHE A 156 -4.50 9.63 -15.06
N TYR A 157 -5.63 9.61 -15.75
CA TYR A 157 -5.87 10.47 -16.92
C TYR A 157 -5.76 11.97 -16.56
N VAL A 158 -6.33 12.41 -15.43
CA VAL A 158 -6.18 13.78 -14.96
C VAL A 158 -4.70 14.09 -14.76
N GLY A 159 -3.93 13.22 -14.09
CA GLY A 159 -2.48 13.37 -13.90
C GLY A 159 -1.71 13.54 -15.21
N ILE A 160 -1.96 12.67 -16.19
CA ILE A 160 -1.33 12.72 -17.53
C ILE A 160 -1.61 14.06 -18.21
N THR A 161 -2.87 14.51 -18.18
CA THR A 161 -3.28 15.75 -18.85
C THR A 161 -2.82 17.04 -18.17
N ARG A 162 -2.14 16.96 -17.01
CA ARG A 162 -1.53 18.16 -16.39
C ARG A 162 -0.25 18.58 -17.11
N ALA A 163 0.34 17.72 -17.94
CA ALA A 163 1.57 17.98 -18.67
C ALA A 163 1.31 18.73 -19.99
N LYS A 164 1.92 19.91 -20.17
CA LYS A 164 1.83 20.68 -21.42
C LYS A 164 2.84 20.24 -22.48
N ARG A 165 4.08 19.93 -22.07
CA ARG A 165 5.18 19.64 -23.00
C ARG A 165 5.80 18.27 -22.78
N LYS A 166 6.14 17.93 -21.53
CA LYS A 166 6.84 16.69 -21.20
C LYS A 166 6.15 15.96 -20.06
N LEU A 167 5.96 14.65 -20.24
CA LEU A 167 5.45 13.74 -19.23
C LEU A 167 6.46 12.61 -19.03
N PHE A 168 6.82 12.36 -17.77
CA PHE A 168 7.65 11.24 -17.36
C PHE A 168 6.83 10.33 -16.45
N LEU A 169 6.78 9.04 -16.78
CA LEU A 169 6.14 8.01 -15.97
C LEU A 169 7.24 7.14 -15.36
N CYS A 170 7.32 7.11 -14.04
CA CYS A 170 8.41 6.47 -13.31
C CYS A 170 7.89 5.34 -12.42
N ARG A 171 8.60 4.21 -12.43
CA ARG A 171 8.39 3.08 -11.50
C ARG A 171 9.68 2.78 -10.75
N SER A 172 9.57 2.28 -9.53
CA SER A 172 10.70 1.74 -8.79
C SER A 172 10.86 0.24 -9.03
N ALA A 173 12.10 -0.25 -9.13
CA ALA A 173 12.36 -1.69 -9.16
C ALA A 173 12.27 -2.33 -7.78
N LYS A 174 12.55 -1.55 -6.73
CA LYS A 174 12.50 -1.90 -5.31
C LYS A 174 11.89 -0.72 -4.57
N ARG A 175 10.91 -0.95 -3.70
CA ARG A 175 10.27 0.09 -2.88
C ARG A 175 10.20 -0.34 -1.43
N THR A 176 10.61 0.53 -0.53
CA THR A 176 10.29 0.42 0.90
C THR A 176 9.09 1.30 1.19
N ARG A 177 8.06 0.74 1.84
CA ARG A 177 6.89 1.49 2.32
C ARG A 177 6.39 0.84 3.60
N PHE A 178 6.17 1.65 4.63
CA PHE A 178 5.70 1.20 5.94
C PHE A 178 6.59 0.10 6.54
N GLY A 179 7.92 0.26 6.38
CA GLY A 179 8.95 -0.69 6.81
C GLY A 179 9.05 -1.98 5.98
N LEU A 180 8.16 -2.19 4.99
CA LEU A 180 8.18 -3.38 4.14
C LEU A 180 8.83 -3.06 2.80
N THR A 181 9.87 -3.81 2.46
CA THR A 181 10.49 -3.76 1.13
C THR A 181 9.78 -4.71 0.17
N THR A 182 9.32 -4.19 -0.97
CA THR A 182 8.68 -4.96 -2.04
C THR A 182 9.38 -4.72 -3.39
N TYR A 183 9.12 -5.62 -4.34
CA TYR A 183 9.56 -5.52 -5.74
C TYR A 183 8.32 -5.41 -6.62
N PRO A 184 7.78 -4.20 -6.82
CA PRO A 184 6.51 -4.03 -7.48
C PRO A 184 6.59 -4.27 -8.99
N ASP A 185 5.58 -4.95 -9.52
CA ASP A 185 5.38 -5.06 -10.96
C ASP A 185 5.01 -3.69 -11.56
N PRO A 186 5.23 -3.47 -12.88
CA PRO A 186 4.79 -2.25 -13.54
C PRO A 186 3.27 -2.07 -13.45
N SER A 187 2.83 -0.82 -13.30
CA SER A 187 1.39 -0.50 -13.37
C SER A 187 0.77 -1.03 -14.68
N PRO A 188 -0.44 -1.63 -14.62
CA PRO A 188 -1.16 -2.06 -15.82
C PRO A 188 -1.44 -0.91 -16.79
N PHE A 189 -1.56 0.33 -16.30
CA PHE A 189 -1.78 1.51 -17.15
C PHE A 189 -0.59 1.81 -18.07
N LEU A 190 0.63 1.40 -17.70
CA LEU A 190 1.81 1.58 -18.55
C LEU A 190 1.76 0.72 -19.81
N ALA A 191 1.14 -0.47 -19.74
CA ALA A 191 0.97 -1.32 -20.92
C ALA A 191 0.03 -0.66 -21.94
N VAL A 192 -1.09 -0.11 -21.47
CA VAL A 192 -2.08 0.60 -22.30
C VAL A 192 -1.46 1.78 -23.04
N ILE A 193 -0.67 2.59 -22.32
CA ILE A 193 0.01 3.75 -22.92
C ILE A 193 1.04 3.29 -23.95
N ARG A 194 1.81 2.25 -23.64
CA ARG A 194 2.81 1.70 -24.57
C ARG A 194 2.16 1.24 -25.87
N ASP A 195 1.06 0.50 -25.78
CA ASP A 195 0.34 0.00 -26.95
C ASP A 195 -0.22 1.16 -27.79
N ALA A 196 -0.74 2.20 -27.15
CA ALA A 196 -1.21 3.41 -27.81
C ALA A 196 -0.09 4.19 -28.53
N LEU A 197 1.12 4.24 -27.95
CA LEU A 197 2.27 4.98 -28.52
C LEU A 197 2.96 4.23 -29.67
N VAL A 198 2.92 2.89 -29.69
CA VAL A 198 3.64 2.06 -30.68
C VAL A 198 2.82 1.84 -31.97
N GLY A 199 1.56 2.28 -32.04
CA GLY A 199 0.83 2.43 -33.30
C GLY A 199 -0.16 1.31 -33.66
N GLY A 200 -0.90 0.78 -32.69
CA GLY A 200 -2.13 0.02 -32.96
C GLY A 200 -3.36 0.87 -32.63
N GLY A 201 -4.31 1.03 -33.56
CA GLY A 201 -5.50 1.87 -33.38
C GLY A 201 -6.23 1.61 -32.06
N ALA A 202 -6.82 2.67 -31.48
CA ALA A 202 -7.56 2.71 -30.21
C ALA A 202 -7.26 1.51 -29.29
N ALA A 203 -6.18 1.61 -28.50
CA ALA A 203 -5.83 0.60 -27.52
C ALA A 203 -7.08 0.17 -26.74
N LYS A 204 -7.48 -1.10 -26.90
CA LYS A 204 -8.61 -1.64 -26.15
C LYS A 204 -8.26 -1.50 -24.67
N PRO A 205 -9.10 -0.88 -23.83
CA PRO A 205 -8.81 -0.78 -22.41
C PRO A 205 -8.54 -2.18 -21.88
N PRO A 206 -7.55 -2.34 -20.99
CA PRO A 206 -7.13 -3.64 -20.52
C PRO A 206 -8.34 -4.34 -19.92
N ALA A 207 -8.55 -5.60 -20.30
CA ALA A 207 -9.45 -6.46 -19.55
C ALA A 207 -8.75 -6.72 -18.22
N ILE A 208 -8.98 -5.84 -17.24
CA ILE A 208 -8.52 -6.05 -15.87
C ILE A 208 -9.20 -7.33 -15.40
N PRO A 209 -8.45 -8.39 -15.06
CA PRO A 209 -9.05 -9.62 -14.55
C PRO A 209 -9.61 -9.33 -13.16
N VAL A 210 -10.86 -8.88 -13.12
CA VAL A 210 -11.65 -8.81 -11.89
C VAL A 210 -11.97 -10.25 -11.49
N PRO A 211 -11.79 -10.65 -10.21
CA PRO A 211 -12.38 -11.88 -9.72
C PRO A 211 -13.88 -11.82 -9.94
N THR A 212 -14.38 -12.51 -10.96
CA THR A 212 -15.81 -12.65 -11.20
C THR A 212 -16.34 -13.62 -10.16
N ASP A 213 -16.72 -13.12 -8.99
CA ASP A 213 -17.57 -13.87 -8.07
C ASP A 213 -18.68 -12.96 -7.54
N VAL A 214 -19.69 -12.75 -8.39
CA VAL A 214 -21.05 -12.40 -7.98
C VAL A 214 -21.96 -13.40 -8.68
N GLY A 215 -22.28 -14.49 -7.97
CA GLY A 215 -23.15 -15.55 -8.47
C GLY A 215 -23.21 -16.78 -7.57
N GLU A 216 -24.02 -16.69 -6.52
CA GLU A 216 -24.78 -17.77 -5.88
C GLU A 216 -24.18 -19.20 -5.87
N GLY A 217 -23.67 -19.58 -4.70
CA GLY A 217 -24.05 -20.84 -4.05
C GLY A 217 -23.78 -22.16 -4.78
N ALA A 218 -22.54 -22.65 -4.69
CA ALA A 218 -22.26 -24.08 -4.45
C ALA A 218 -20.80 -24.28 -4.03
N GLY A 219 -20.57 -24.99 -2.92
CA GLY A 219 -19.31 -25.72 -2.71
C GLY A 219 -18.14 -25.04 -2.01
N LYS A 220 -18.35 -24.28 -0.92
CA LYS A 220 -17.23 -23.87 -0.01
C LYS A 220 -16.45 -25.08 0.58
N SER A 221 -17.01 -26.29 0.54
CA SER A 221 -16.40 -27.52 1.05
C SER A 221 -15.41 -28.19 0.09
N GLU A 222 -15.53 -28.02 -1.24
CA GLU A 222 -14.64 -28.68 -2.20
C GLU A 222 -13.31 -27.94 -2.39
N ARG A 223 -13.31 -26.60 -2.31
CA ARG A 223 -12.08 -25.79 -2.40
C ARG A 223 -11.18 -25.93 -1.17
N LEU A 224 -11.77 -26.14 0.01
CA LEU A 224 -11.01 -26.41 1.24
C LEU A 224 -10.41 -27.83 1.22
N ALA A 225 -11.14 -28.82 0.70
CA ALA A 225 -10.63 -30.19 0.55
C ALA A 225 -9.46 -30.28 -0.44
N ALA A 226 -9.50 -29.54 -1.55
CA ALA A 226 -8.41 -29.47 -2.52
C ALA A 226 -7.14 -28.79 -1.92
N HIS A 227 -7.31 -27.77 -1.09
CA HIS A 227 -6.19 -27.06 -0.45
C HIS A 227 -5.57 -27.86 0.72
N LEU A 228 -6.37 -28.62 1.46
CA LEU A 228 -5.88 -29.51 2.54
C LEU A 228 -5.18 -30.76 1.99
N ALA A 229 -5.63 -31.30 0.85
CA ALA A 229 -4.98 -32.42 0.16
C ALA A 229 -3.60 -32.05 -0.43
N ALA A 230 -3.45 -30.80 -0.91
CA ALA A 230 -2.17 -30.30 -1.44
C ALA A 230 -1.11 -30.10 -0.34
N ASN A 231 -1.52 -29.91 0.92
CA ASN A 231 -0.64 -29.62 2.06
C ASN A 231 -0.53 -30.77 3.08
N GLY A 232 -1.00 -31.97 2.74
CA GLY A 232 -0.77 -33.18 3.55
C GLY A 232 -1.54 -33.27 4.88
N VAL A 233 -2.56 -32.46 5.09
CA VAL A 233 -3.35 -32.47 6.34
C VAL A 233 -4.64 -33.27 6.15
N ARG A 234 -4.75 -34.42 6.82
CA ARG A 234 -5.98 -35.24 6.83
C ARG A 234 -6.95 -34.72 7.91
N ALA A 235 -8.10 -34.20 7.50
CA ALA A 235 -9.25 -33.99 8.37
C ALA A 235 -10.42 -34.87 7.89
N ALA A 236 -10.92 -35.74 8.76
CA ALA A 236 -12.11 -36.55 8.53
C ALA A 236 -13.32 -35.83 9.13
N ILE A 237 -14.33 -35.49 8.31
CA ILE A 237 -15.62 -35.01 8.82
C ILE A 237 -16.74 -35.63 7.98
N GLY A 238 -17.62 -36.37 8.68
CA GLY A 238 -18.73 -37.13 8.12
C GLY A 238 -19.93 -36.28 7.72
N SER A 239 -20.73 -36.83 6.82
CA SER A 239 -21.97 -36.26 6.29
C SER A 239 -23.14 -36.46 7.26
N HIS A 240 -23.86 -35.38 7.56
CA HIS A 240 -25.18 -35.44 8.17
C HIS A 240 -26.23 -34.98 7.16
N GLU A 241 -27.15 -35.89 6.81
CA GLU A 241 -28.33 -35.65 5.98
C GLU A 241 -29.38 -34.83 6.73
N THR A 242 -30.06 -33.93 5.99
CA THR A 242 -31.48 -33.54 6.12
C THR A 242 -31.87 -32.83 4.80
N PHE A 243 -33.09 -32.80 4.25
CA PHE A 243 -34.35 -33.54 4.37
C PHE A 243 -35.38 -32.80 3.46
N ARG A 244 -36.16 -33.55 2.66
CA ARG A 244 -37.45 -33.22 1.96
C ARG A 244 -37.47 -32.02 0.99
N GLY A 245 -38.22 -32.04 -0.13
CA GLY A 245 -39.23 -32.94 -0.66
C GLY A 245 -40.17 -32.19 -1.63
N GLY A 246 -40.84 -32.91 -2.54
CA GLY A 246 -41.95 -32.41 -3.38
C GLY A 246 -41.83 -32.81 -4.86
N ARG A 247 -42.48 -33.90 -5.30
CA ARG A 247 -43.72 -33.92 -6.14
C ARG A 247 -43.59 -33.03 -7.40
N GLY A 248 -43.52 -33.51 -8.63
CA GLY A 248 -44.17 -34.66 -9.28
C GLY A 248 -45.22 -34.14 -10.26
N VAL A 249 -45.20 -34.57 -11.54
CA VAL A 249 -46.32 -34.83 -12.48
C VAL A 249 -45.73 -35.13 -13.88
N GLY A 250 -46.26 -36.16 -14.56
CA GLY A 250 -46.37 -36.17 -16.03
C GLY A 250 -45.97 -37.47 -16.72
N GLY A 251 -46.91 -38.41 -16.88
CA GLY A 251 -46.75 -39.63 -17.67
C GLY A 251 -47.35 -39.54 -19.09
N ALA A 252 -46.95 -40.49 -19.94
CA ALA A 252 -47.71 -41.05 -21.09
C ALA A 252 -46.94 -42.32 -21.53
N CYS A 253 -47.41 -43.53 -21.22
CA CYS A 253 -48.41 -44.34 -21.93
C CYS A 253 -47.99 -44.72 -23.36
N GLY A 254 -47.87 -46.03 -23.61
CA GLY A 254 -47.48 -46.61 -24.89
C GLY A 254 -48.62 -47.35 -25.60
N ALA A 255 -48.21 -47.98 -26.69
CA ALA A 255 -48.86 -49.02 -27.50
C ALA A 255 -49.85 -48.58 -28.59
N ASN A 256 -49.40 -48.80 -29.83
CA ASN A 256 -50.17 -49.38 -30.93
C ASN A 256 -49.13 -50.08 -31.82
N GLY A 257 -49.29 -51.27 -32.37
CA GLY A 257 -50.43 -52.14 -32.57
C GLY A 257 -50.04 -53.00 -33.78
N GLY A 258 -49.82 -54.29 -33.56
CA GLY A 258 -49.76 -55.27 -34.62
C GLY A 258 -51.16 -55.81 -34.85
N ARG A 259 -51.69 -55.56 -36.06
CA ARG A 259 -52.94 -56.04 -36.67
C ARG A 259 -54.26 -55.48 -36.14
#